data_AF-A0A4Q2QND6-F1
#
_entry.id   AF-A0A4Q2QND6-F1
#
_cell.length_a   1.000
_cell.length_b   1.000
_cell.length_c   1.000
_cell.angle_alpha   90.00
_cell.angle_beta   90.00
_cell.angle_gamma   90.00
#
_symmetry.space_group_name_H-M   'P 1'
#
loop_
_entity.id
_entity.type
_entity.pdbx_description
1 polymer ?
#
loop_
_entity_poly.entity_id
_entity_poly.type
_entity_poly.pdbx_seq_one_letter_code
_entity_poly.pdbx_strand_id
1 'polypeptide(L)'
;FRQLGQAEDTKVTLLGNFMKDARLEIVKPSLLTKAVEVIKNLPLDRGDTKGDLYEYLLSKLTTAGINGQFRTPRHIIRTMVEMMEPNPARGETICDPACGTGGFLATSYEYLLEKYSSLESIHTEIGTNERG
;
A
#
# COMPACT_ATOMS: atom_id res chain seq x y z
N PHE A 1 2.38 14.87 14.58
CA PHE A 1 1.32 14.01 14.01
C PHE A 1 -0.09 14.48 14.37
N ARG A 2 -0.42 14.67 15.66
CA ARG A 2 -1.75 15.13 16.10
C ARG A 2 -2.21 16.48 15.50
N GLN A 3 -1.29 17.42 15.25
CA GLN A 3 -1.61 18.72 14.64
C GLN A 3 -1.94 18.65 13.14
N LEU A 4 -1.59 17.58 12.43
CA LEU A 4 -1.94 17.41 11.01
C LEU A 4 -3.42 17.02 10.82
N GLY A 5 -4.06 16.48 11.87
CA GLY A 5 -5.47 16.09 11.88
C GLY A 5 -6.41 17.14 12.49
N GLN A 6 -5.91 18.30 12.90
CA GLN A 6 -6.69 19.36 13.58
C GLN A 6 -6.79 20.64 12.74
N ALA A 7 -6.77 20.54 11.41
CA ALA A 7 -7.17 21.66 10.57
C ALA A 7 -8.71 21.79 10.63
N GLU A 8 -9.19 22.89 11.21
CA GLU A 8 -10.61 23.25 11.24
C GLU A 8 -11.19 23.36 9.82
N ASP A 9 -12.32 22.68 9.63
CA ASP A 9 -13.42 22.99 8.69
C ASP A 9 -13.17 23.09 7.17
N THR A 10 -12.07 22.55 6.62
CA THR A 10 -11.93 22.43 5.16
C THR A 10 -11.37 21.07 4.74
N LYS A 11 -12.24 20.18 4.21
CA LYS A 11 -11.95 18.88 3.59
C LYS A 11 -10.90 18.03 4.31
N VAL A 12 -11.35 17.10 5.15
CA VAL A 12 -10.50 16.03 5.69
C VAL A 12 -9.79 15.32 4.53
N THR A 13 -8.46 15.45 4.46
CA THR A 13 -7.66 14.83 3.40
C THR A 13 -7.51 13.34 3.66
N LEU A 14 -7.31 12.55 2.60
CA LEU A 14 -7.07 11.10 2.70
C LEU A 14 -5.92 10.79 3.68
N LEU A 15 -4.85 11.58 3.60
CA LEU A 15 -3.71 11.50 4.50
C LEU A 15 -4.08 11.82 5.95
N GLY A 16 -4.88 12.86 6.17
CA GLY A 16 -5.38 13.22 7.50
C GLY A 16 -6.17 12.09 8.14
N ASN A 17 -6.99 11.37 7.37
CA ASN A 17 -7.70 10.19 7.84
C ASN A 17 -6.77 9.04 8.24
N PHE A 18 -5.75 8.74 7.43
CA PHE A 18 -4.78 7.68 7.76
C PHE A 18 -3.93 8.01 8.99
N MET A 19 -3.63 9.30 9.21
CA MET A 19 -2.73 9.74 10.28
C MET A 19 -3.46 10.13 11.58
N LYS A 20 -4.79 10.17 11.58
CA LYS A 20 -5.64 10.59 12.71
C LYS A 20 -5.25 9.94 14.03
N ASP A 21 -5.09 8.62 14.01
CA ASP A 21 -4.83 7.80 15.20
C ASP A 21 -3.36 7.39 15.33
N ALA A 22 -2.49 7.85 14.42
CA ALA A 22 -1.08 7.52 14.41
C ALA A 22 -0.36 8.13 15.62
N ARG A 23 0.33 7.27 16.38
CA ARG A 23 1.19 7.66 17.51
C ARG A 23 2.62 7.25 17.24
N LEU A 24 3.54 8.13 17.58
CA LEU A 24 4.96 7.80 17.53
C LEU A 24 5.35 7.12 18.84
N GLU A 25 5.55 5.81 18.79
CA GLU A 25 5.94 4.99 19.95
C GLU A 25 7.47 4.99 20.20
N ILE A 26 8.26 5.51 19.26
CA ILE A 26 9.72 5.57 19.40
C ILE A 26 10.11 6.76 20.30
N VAL A 27 10.43 6.47 21.55
CA VAL A 27 10.77 7.49 22.56
C VAL A 27 12.21 8.00 22.41
N LYS A 28 13.16 7.12 22.05
CA LYS A 28 14.60 7.47 21.99
C LYS A 28 14.93 8.21 20.68
N PRO A 29 15.39 9.48 20.72
CA PRO A 29 15.63 10.26 19.50
C PRO A 29 16.63 9.61 18.53
N SER A 30 17.73 9.05 19.05
CA SER A 30 18.74 8.40 18.21
C SER A 30 18.24 7.11 17.54
N LEU A 31 17.25 6.43 18.15
CA LEU A 31 16.62 5.28 17.50
C LEU A 31 15.70 5.73 16.35
N LEU A 32 14.98 6.83 16.53
CA LEU A 32 14.16 7.42 15.48
C LEU A 32 15.01 7.84 14.28
N THR A 33 16.10 8.57 14.51
CA THR A 33 17.03 8.98 13.45
C THR A 33 17.54 7.77 12.67
N LYS A 34 17.99 6.73 13.38
CA LYS A 34 18.50 5.53 12.74
C LYS A 34 17.41 4.78 11.95
N ALA A 35 16.19 4.70 12.47
CA ALA A 35 15.07 4.08 11.75
C ALA A 35 14.75 4.83 10.45
N VAL A 36 14.70 6.16 10.50
CA VAL A 36 14.46 7.00 9.31
C VAL A 36 15.59 6.85 8.28
N GLU A 37 16.85 6.82 8.71
CA GLU A 37 18.00 6.61 7.82
C GLU A 37 17.95 5.25 7.12
N VAL A 38 17.60 4.19 7.84
CA VAL A 38 17.43 2.86 7.25
C VAL A 38 16.33 2.88 6.20
N ILE A 39 15.16 3.44 6.51
CA ILE A 39 14.02 3.52 5.58
C ILE A 39 14.39 4.32 4.32
N LYS A 40 15.09 5.45 4.49
CA LYS A 40 15.51 6.32 3.38
C LYS A 40 16.37 5.59 2.34
N ASN A 41 17.17 4.62 2.77
CA ASN A 41 18.09 3.90 1.90
C ASN A 41 17.47 2.64 1.28
N LEU A 42 16.21 2.34 1.57
CA LEU A 42 15.51 1.22 0.94
C LEU A 42 15.11 1.57 -0.50
N PRO A 43 15.28 0.64 -1.46
CA PRO A 43 14.90 0.85 -2.86
C PRO A 43 13.37 0.74 -3.04
N LEU A 44 12.64 1.73 -2.52
CA LEU A 44 11.17 1.74 -2.51
C LEU A 44 10.58 2.38 -3.77
N ASP A 45 11.39 2.88 -4.68
CA ASP A 45 10.97 3.60 -5.90
C ASP A 45 10.39 2.68 -6.99
N ARG A 46 10.52 1.35 -6.86
CA ARG A 46 10.16 0.39 -7.91
C ARG A 46 8.89 -0.40 -7.59
N GLY A 47 7.81 -0.15 -8.33
CA GLY A 47 6.63 -1.02 -8.40
C GLY A 47 6.11 -1.52 -7.05
N ASP A 48 5.87 -2.84 -6.96
CA ASP A 48 5.35 -3.53 -5.76
C ASP A 48 6.41 -3.74 -4.64
N THR A 49 7.64 -3.22 -4.78
CA THR A 49 8.70 -3.42 -3.75
C THR A 49 8.27 -2.88 -2.37
N LYS A 50 7.43 -1.85 -2.34
CA LYS A 50 6.84 -1.33 -1.09
C LYS A 50 5.86 -2.32 -0.46
N GLY A 51 5.00 -2.93 -1.28
CA GLY A 51 4.02 -3.93 -0.86
C GLY A 51 4.71 -5.19 -0.36
N ASP A 52 5.64 -5.72 -1.16
CA ASP A 52 6.49 -6.86 -0.83
C ASP A 52 7.26 -6.65 0.47
N LEU A 53 7.89 -5.48 0.66
CA LEU A 53 8.60 -5.18 1.90
C LEU A 53 7.63 -5.11 3.09
N TYR A 54 6.49 -4.44 2.93
CA TYR A 54 5.48 -4.32 3.99
C TYR A 54 4.99 -5.72 4.40
N GLU A 55 4.70 -6.58 3.43
CA GLU A 55 4.33 -7.97 3.66
C GLU A 55 5.44 -8.80 4.29
N TYR A 56 6.67 -8.63 3.82
CA TYR A 56 7.83 -9.31 4.39
C TYR A 56 8.01 -8.92 5.86
N LEU A 57 7.94 -7.64 6.19
CA LEU A 57 8.01 -7.16 7.58
C LEU A 57 6.88 -7.76 8.41
N LEU A 58 5.66 -7.80 7.87
CA LEU A 58 4.51 -8.41 8.55
C LEU A 58 4.68 -9.93 8.70
N SER A 59 5.31 -10.61 7.75
CA SER A 59 5.67 -12.04 7.80
C SER A 59 6.71 -12.31 8.91
N LYS A 60 7.63 -11.37 9.16
CA LYS A 60 8.63 -11.49 10.24
C LYS A 60 8.04 -11.17 11.61
N LEU A 61 7.09 -10.23 11.67
CA LEU A 61 6.33 -9.93 12.88
C LEU A 61 5.33 -11.05 13.25
N THR A 62 4.89 -11.85 12.28
CA THR A 62 3.95 -12.98 12.49
C THR A 62 4.56 -14.20 13.20
N THR A 63 5.88 -14.21 13.44
CA THR A 63 6.50 -15.22 14.33
C THR A 63 5.94 -15.14 15.77
N ALA A 64 5.26 -14.04 16.13
CA ALA A 64 4.51 -13.89 17.37
C ALA A 64 3.02 -14.29 17.22
N GLY A 65 2.76 -15.54 16.85
CA GLY A 65 1.62 -16.37 17.28
C GLY A 65 0.15 -15.98 17.01
N ILE A 66 -0.23 -14.75 16.64
CA ILE A 66 -1.66 -14.34 16.66
C ILE A 66 -2.18 -13.73 15.33
N ASN A 67 -1.32 -13.40 14.36
CA ASN A 67 -1.75 -12.55 13.22
C ASN A 67 -1.83 -13.21 11.83
N GLY A 68 -1.70 -14.54 11.73
CA GLY A 68 -1.83 -15.28 10.46
C GLY A 68 -3.25 -15.23 9.85
N GLN A 69 -4.25 -14.80 10.62
CA GLN A 69 -5.67 -14.76 10.23
C GLN A 69 -6.06 -13.60 9.29
N PHE A 70 -5.11 -12.72 8.93
CA PHE A 70 -5.40 -11.49 8.17
C PHE A 70 -4.77 -11.46 6.76
N ARG A 71 -4.18 -12.57 6.30
CA ARG A 71 -3.46 -12.60 5.02
C ARG A 71 -3.77 -13.83 4.19
N THR A 72 -4.02 -13.59 2.91
CA THR A 72 -4.05 -14.61 1.86
C THR A 72 -2.72 -14.56 1.10
N PRO A 73 -2.05 -15.70 0.85
CA PRO A 73 -0.84 -15.74 0.03
C PRO A 73 -1.03 -15.11 -1.36
N ARG A 74 -0.03 -14.36 -1.84
CA ARG A 74 -0.12 -13.57 -3.08
C ARG A 74 -0.48 -14.37 -4.33
N HIS A 75 0.10 -15.56 -4.47
CA HIS A 75 -0.23 -16.44 -5.60
C HIS A 75 -1.71 -16.89 -5.58
N ILE A 76 -2.29 -17.12 -4.40
CA ILE A 76 -3.72 -17.48 -4.27
C ILE A 76 -4.60 -16.29 -4.68
N ILE A 77 -4.29 -15.10 -4.19
CA ILE A 77 -5.00 -13.87 -4.57
C ILE A 77 -4.97 -13.70 -6.09
N ARG A 78 -3.78 -13.77 -6.71
CA ARG A 78 -3.59 -13.61 -8.15
C ARG A 78 -4.42 -14.62 -8.94
N THR A 79 -4.34 -15.90 -8.60
CA THR A 79 -5.13 -16.95 -9.27
C THR A 79 -6.63 -16.69 -9.14
N MET A 80 -7.12 -16.31 -7.95
CA MET A 80 -8.54 -16.01 -7.75
C MET A 80 -9.01 -14.82 -8.57
N VAL A 81 -8.21 -13.75 -8.67
CA VAL A 81 -8.52 -12.57 -9.49
C VAL A 81 -8.52 -12.91 -10.97
N GLU A 82 -7.53 -13.68 -11.43
CA GLU A 82 -7.45 -14.15 -12.82
C GLU A 82 -8.66 -15.01 -13.19
N MET A 83 -9.13 -15.87 -12.30
CA MET A 83 -10.33 -16.69 -12.51
C MET A 83 -11.63 -15.86 -12.49
N MET A 84 -11.67 -14.78 -11.71
CA MET A 84 -12.82 -13.89 -11.60
C MET A 84 -13.01 -13.04 -12.87
N GLU A 85 -11.91 -12.75 -13.58
CA GLU A 85 -11.86 -11.95 -14.80
C GLU A 85 -12.67 -10.63 -14.73
N PRO A 86 -12.38 -9.73 -13.76
CA PRO A 86 -13.11 -8.47 -13.64
C PRO A 86 -12.95 -7.62 -14.92
N ASN A 87 -14.06 -7.01 -15.39
CA ASN A 87 -14.08 -6.31 -16.66
C ASN A 87 -14.69 -4.90 -16.52
N PRO A 88 -13.91 -3.83 -16.80
CA PRO A 88 -14.39 -2.45 -16.63
C PRO A 88 -15.51 -2.09 -17.62
N ALA A 89 -15.57 -2.72 -18.80
CA ALA A 89 -16.63 -2.48 -19.78
C ALA A 89 -18.02 -2.95 -19.28
N ARG A 90 -18.06 -3.78 -18.24
CA ARG A 90 -19.30 -4.22 -17.60
C ARG A 90 -19.78 -3.29 -16.48
N GLY A 91 -18.98 -2.28 -16.09
CA GLY A 91 -19.31 -1.39 -14.98
C GLY A 91 -19.39 -2.11 -13.62
N GLU A 92 -18.62 -3.19 -13.45
CA GLU A 92 -18.60 -3.99 -12.23
C GLU A 92 -17.99 -3.23 -11.04
N THR A 93 -18.47 -3.55 -9.83
CA THR A 93 -17.90 -3.03 -8.57
C THR A 93 -17.26 -4.17 -7.80
N ILE A 94 -15.99 -4.01 -7.45
CA ILE A 94 -15.23 -5.00 -6.67
C ILE A 94 -15.24 -4.60 -5.19
N CYS A 95 -15.61 -5.53 -4.31
CA CYS A 95 -15.66 -5.31 -2.87
C CYS A 95 -15.03 -6.49 -2.13
N ASP A 96 -14.21 -6.19 -1.12
CA ASP A 96 -13.68 -7.16 -0.17
C ASP A 96 -14.03 -6.72 1.26
N PRO A 97 -15.03 -7.34 1.91
CA PRO A 97 -15.51 -6.93 3.23
C PRO A 97 -14.57 -7.32 4.38
N ALA A 98 -13.54 -8.13 4.10
CA ALA A 98 -12.56 -8.62 5.08
C ALA A 98 -11.14 -8.38 4.57
N CYS A 99 -10.91 -7.20 3.97
CA CYS A 99 -9.77 -6.97 3.09
C CYS A 99 -8.38 -7.08 3.75
N GLY A 100 -8.28 -7.06 5.07
CA GLY A 100 -7.01 -7.15 5.77
C GLY A 100 -6.05 -6.07 5.27
N THR A 101 -4.96 -6.47 4.61
CA THR A 101 -4.03 -5.52 3.95
C THR A 101 -4.40 -5.12 2.52
N GLY A 102 -5.63 -5.36 2.09
CA GLY A 102 -6.13 -4.98 0.77
C GLY A 102 -5.61 -5.82 -0.38
N GLY A 103 -5.15 -7.06 -0.11
CA GLY A 103 -4.48 -7.88 -1.11
C GLY A 103 -5.30 -8.12 -2.39
N PHE A 104 -6.57 -8.51 -2.24
CA PHE A 104 -7.49 -8.72 -3.37
C PHE A 104 -7.79 -7.44 -4.15
N LEU A 105 -7.92 -6.30 -3.48
CA LEU A 105 -8.23 -5.03 -4.13
C LEU A 105 -7.03 -4.51 -4.94
N ALA A 106 -5.82 -4.60 -4.37
CA ALA A 106 -4.59 -4.22 -5.06
C ALA A 106 -4.35 -5.10 -6.30
N THR A 107 -4.42 -6.42 -6.15
CA THR A 107 -4.19 -7.34 -7.28
C THR A 107 -5.30 -7.26 -8.34
N SER A 108 -6.56 -7.00 -7.96
CA SER A 108 -7.62 -6.68 -8.91
C SER A 108 -7.31 -5.43 -9.74
N TYR A 109 -6.80 -4.38 -9.08
CA TYR A 109 -6.41 -3.15 -9.76
C TYR A 109 -5.25 -3.37 -10.74
N GLU A 110 -4.21 -4.10 -10.32
CA GLU A 110 -3.09 -4.49 -11.18
C GLU A 110 -3.56 -5.30 -12.40
N TYR A 111 -4.41 -6.31 -12.20
CA TYR A 111 -4.99 -7.10 -13.29
C TYR A 111 -5.73 -6.21 -14.31
N LEU A 112 -6.50 -5.23 -13.81
CA LEU A 112 -7.23 -4.30 -14.69
C LEU A 112 -6.27 -3.42 -15.50
N LEU A 113 -5.20 -2.92 -14.89
CA LEU A 113 -4.17 -2.16 -15.61
C LEU A 113 -3.46 -3.03 -16.65
N GLU A 114 -3.00 -4.22 -16.27
CA GLU A 114 -2.29 -5.15 -17.16
C GLU A 114 -3.14 -5.53 -18.40
N LYS A 115 -4.44 -5.76 -18.21
CA LYS A 115 -5.32 -6.29 -19.27
C LYS A 115 -6.01 -5.20 -20.10
N TYR A 116 -6.27 -4.02 -19.53
CA TYR A 116 -7.12 -2.99 -20.15
C TYR A 116 -6.45 -1.62 -20.33
N SER A 117 -5.24 -1.39 -19.82
CA SER A 117 -4.50 -0.16 -20.15
C SER A 117 -4.00 -0.20 -21.59
N SER A 118 -4.42 0.79 -22.40
CA SER A 118 -3.83 0.99 -23.73
C SER A 118 -2.43 1.60 -23.62
N LEU A 119 -1.55 1.32 -24.58
CA LEU A 119 -0.21 1.91 -24.65
C LEU A 119 -0.23 3.45 -24.63
N GLU A 120 -1.29 4.05 -25.19
CA GLU A 120 -1.48 5.51 -25.23
C GLU A 120 -1.87 6.11 -23.86
N SER A 121 -2.37 5.30 -22.93
CA SER A 121 -2.78 5.74 -21.59
C SER A 121 -1.66 5.66 -20.55
N ILE A 122 -0.48 5.17 -20.94
CA ILE A 122 0.68 5.03 -20.05
C ILE A 122 1.36 6.39 -19.91
N HIS A 123 1.01 7.13 -18.85
CA HIS A 123 1.74 8.34 -18.47
C HIS A 123 2.97 7.97 -17.65
N THR A 124 4.16 8.19 -18.22
CA THR A 124 5.41 8.00 -17.49
C THR A 124 5.84 9.34 -16.92
N GLU A 125 5.70 9.54 -15.61
CA GLU A 125 6.26 10.70 -14.95
C GLU A 125 7.79 10.57 -14.93
N ILE A 126 8.48 11.45 -15.64
CA ILE A 126 9.93 11.60 -15.53
C ILE A 126 10.17 12.28 -14.18
N GLY A 127 10.51 11.49 -13.17
CA GLY A 127 10.91 12.01 -11.87
C GLY A 127 12.18 12.84 -12.04
N THR A 128 12.08 14.17 -11.99
CA THR A 128 13.24 15.04 -11.80
C THR A 128 13.75 14.81 -10.39
N ASN A 129 14.75 13.95 -10.28
CA ASN A 129 15.65 13.88 -9.17
C ASN A 129 16.14 15.29 -8.83
N GLU A 130 16.00 15.67 -7.56
CA GLU A 130 16.36 16.98 -6.98
C GLU A 130 17.87 17.28 -7.04
N ARG A 131 18.62 16.57 -7.90
CA ARG A 131 20.06 16.65 -8.09
C ARG A 131 20.50 16.76 -9.56
N GLY A 132 19.56 16.99 -10.48
CA GLY A 132 19.86 17.07 -11.92
C GLY A 132 19.88 15.72 -12.60
#